data_AF-A0A419T0M0-F1
#
_entry.id   AF-A0A419T0M0-F1
#
_cell.length_a   1.000
_cell.length_b   1.000
_cell.length_c   1.000
_cell.angle_alpha   90.00
_cell.angle_beta   90.00
_cell.angle_gamma   90.00
#
_symmetry.space_group_name_H-M   'P 1'
#
loop_
_entity.id
_entity.type
_entity.pdbx_description
1 polymer ?
#
loop_
_entity_poly.entity_id
_entity_poly.type
_entity_poly.pdbx_seq_one_letter_code
_entity_poly.pdbx_strand_id
1 'polypeptide(L)' 'MIDNSDLPIGFTMELAQHSEILNRFAGLPETQRNSIIDGARSIESRNEMRNYVESIFHEPKTSFF' A
#
# COMPACT_ATOMS: atom_id res chain seq x y z
N MET A 1 -18.35 -5.11 -13.79
CA MET A 1 -17.20 -4.30 -14.22
C MET A 1 -17.05 -3.17 -13.24
N ILE A 2 -16.02 -3.22 -12.40
CA ILE A 2 -15.52 -2.03 -11.70
C ILE A 2 -14.20 -1.72 -12.41
N ASP A 3 -14.31 -0.94 -13.49
CA ASP A 3 -13.24 -0.18 -14.09
C ASP A 3 -12.78 0.85 -13.05
N ASN A 4 -11.61 0.67 -12.44
CA ASN A 4 -10.86 1.72 -11.73
C ASN A 4 -9.43 1.21 -11.47
N SER A 5 -8.71 0.84 -12.52
CA SER A 5 -7.30 0.43 -12.42
C SER A 5 -6.35 1.58 -12.09
N ASP A 6 -6.87 2.79 -11.84
CA ASP A 6 -6.08 3.89 -11.29
C ASP A 6 -5.89 3.67 -9.78
N LEU A 7 -4.67 3.25 -9.44
CA LEU A 7 -4.20 3.22 -8.06
C LEU A 7 -4.26 4.65 -7.48
N PRO A 8 -4.69 4.83 -6.22
CA PRO A 8 -4.62 6.14 -5.57
C PRO A 8 -3.19 6.69 -5.65
N ILE A 9 -3.03 7.95 -6.09
CA ILE A 9 -1.70 8.54 -6.31
C ILE A 9 -0.82 8.42 -5.05
N GLY A 10 -1.40 8.71 -3.88
CA GLY A 10 -0.69 8.56 -2.60
C GLY A 10 -0.26 7.13 -2.32
N PHE A 11 -1.06 6.14 -2.71
CA PHE A 11 -0.73 4.74 -2.57
C PHE A 11 0.44 4.34 -3.47
N THR A 12 0.39 4.70 -4.76
CA THR A 12 1.49 4.44 -5.70
C THR A 12 2.78 5.14 -5.27
N MET A 13 2.71 6.36 -4.75
CA MET A 13 3.88 7.08 -4.24
C MET A 13 4.50 6.41 -3.02
N GLU A 14 3.71 5.93 -2.06
CA GLU A 14 4.26 5.19 -0.91
C GLU A 14 4.85 3.83 -1.35
N LEU A 15 4.20 3.09 -2.26
CA LEU A 15 4.78 1.87 -2.81
C LEU A 15 6.14 2.12 -3.51
N ALA A 16 6.24 3.19 -4.31
CA ALA A 16 7.46 3.53 -5.03
C ALA A 16 8.62 3.96 -4.11
N GLN A 17 8.32 4.54 -2.94
CA GLN A 17 9.32 4.90 -1.94
C GLN A 17 9.87 3.66 -1.19
N HIS A 18 9.15 2.55 -1.23
CA HIS A 18 9.46 1.34 -0.47
C HIS A 18 9.50 0.12 -1.39
N SER A 19 10.64 -0.09 -2.07
CA SER A 19 10.81 -1.16 -3.07
C SER A 19 10.47 -2.57 -2.55
N GLU A 20 10.72 -2.85 -1.27
CA GLU A 20 10.33 -4.12 -0.65
C GLU A 20 8.80 -4.27 -0.57
N ILE A 21 8.11 -3.21 -0.12
CA ILE A 21 6.66 -3.18 -0.02
C ILE A 21 6.03 -3.34 -1.41
N LEU A 22 6.56 -2.66 -2.42
CA LEU A 22 6.13 -2.83 -3.81
C LEU A 22 6.24 -4.29 -4.27
N ASN A 23 7.37 -4.94 -4.01
CA ASN A 23 7.57 -6.34 -4.39
C ASN A 23 6.60 -7.28 -3.67
N ARG A 24 6.38 -7.07 -2.36
CA ARG A 24 5.40 -7.84 -1.58
C ARG A 24 3.99 -7.64 -2.14
N PHE A 25 3.58 -6.39 -2.37
CA PHE A 25 2.29 -6.05 -2.97
C PHE A 25 2.12 -6.69 -4.35
N ALA A 26 3.14 -6.63 -5.22
CA ALA A 26 3.10 -7.21 -6.56
C ALA A 26 2.92 -8.74 -6.53
N GLY A 27 3.46 -9.42 -5.52
CA GLY A 27 3.33 -10.86 -5.32
C GLY A 27 2.00 -11.32 -4.71
N LEU A 28 1.14 -10.41 -4.24
CA LEU A 28 -0.16 -10.78 -3.67
C LEU A 28 -1.15 -11.23 -4.76
N PRO A 29 -2.07 -12.15 -4.42
CA PRO A 29 -3.20 -12.48 -5.29
C PRO A 29 -4.02 -11.23 -5.65
N GLU A 30 -4.59 -11.21 -6.84
CA GLU A 30 -5.37 -10.06 -7.34
C GLU A 30 -6.49 -9.65 -6.38
N THR A 31 -7.17 -10.62 -5.76
CA THR A 31 -8.23 -10.36 -4.76
C THR A 31 -7.71 -9.58 -3.55
N GLN A 32 -6.53 -9.93 -3.03
CA GLN A 32 -5.91 -9.23 -1.91
C GLN A 32 -5.41 -7.84 -2.33
N ARG A 33 -4.80 -7.72 -3.52
CA ARG A 33 -4.41 -6.41 -4.05
C ARG A 33 -5.62 -5.49 -4.19
N ASN A 34 -6.74 -5.99 -4.70
CA ASN A 34 -7.97 -5.22 -4.84
C ASN A 34 -8.52 -4.77 -3.48
N SER A 35 -8.55 -5.65 -2.47
CA SER A 35 -8.96 -5.25 -1.11
C SER A 35 -8.06 -4.17 -0.50
N ILE A 36 -6.76 -4.24 -0.77
CA ILE A 36 -5.80 -3.21 -0.32
C ILE A 36 -6.02 -1.88 -1.06
N ILE A 37 -6.22 -1.93 -2.38
CA ILE A 37 -6.49 -0.74 -3.19
C ILE A 37 -7.80 -0.08 -2.75
N ASP A 38 -8.83 -0.87 -2.50
CA ASP A 38 -10.13 -0.38 -2.02
C ASP A 38 -10.02 0.30 -0.65
N GLY A 39 -9.21 -0.26 0.26
CA GLY A 39 -8.91 0.39 1.53
C GLY A 39 -8.14 1.70 1.35
N ALA A 40 -7.13 1.71 0.46
CA ALA A 40 -6.36 2.92 0.16
C ALA A 40 -7.21 4.04 -0.46
N ARG A 41 -8.26 3.72 -1.21
CA ARG A 41 -9.20 4.72 -1.76
C ARG A 41 -10.00 5.46 -0.70
N SER A 42 -10.15 4.89 0.51
CA SER A 42 -10.87 5.51 1.62
C SER A 42 -10.00 6.46 2.44
N ILE A 43 -8.73 6.65 2.04
CA ILE A 43 -7.76 7.45 2.78
C ILE A 43 -7.59 8.82 2.13
N GLU A 44 -7.73 9.87 2.93
CA GLU A 44 -7.72 11.25 2.45
C GLU A 44 -6.41 11.99 2.78
N SER A 45 -5.63 11.49 3.76
CA SER A 45 -4.38 12.11 4.19
C SER A 45 -3.14 11.32 3.81
N ARG A 46 -2.06 12.03 3.47
CA ARG A 46 -0.74 11.42 3.22
C ARG A 46 -0.23 10.60 4.41
N ASN A 47 -0.41 11.11 5.64
CA ASN A 47 0.07 10.41 6.83
C ASN A 47 -0.73 9.11 7.06
N GLU A 48 -2.04 9.15 6.82
CA GLU A 48 -2.88 7.95 6.92
C GLU A 48 -2.51 6.93 5.84
N MET A 49 -2.19 7.38 4.61
CA MET A 49 -1.77 6.49 3.53
C MET A 49 -0.46 5.78 3.87
N ARG A 50 0.50 6.54 4.41
CA ARG A 50 1.75 5.98 4.90
C ARG A 50 1.52 4.94 5.99
N ASN A 51 0.73 5.27 7.01
CA ASN A 51 0.41 4.34 8.09
C ASN A 51 -0.31 3.09 7.58
N TYR A 52 -1.21 3.24 6.61
CA TYR A 52 -1.93 2.14 6.00
C TYR A 52 -0.99 1.19 5.28
N VAL A 53 -0.14 1.71 4.39
CA VAL A 53 0.86 0.92 3.67
C VAL A 53 1.84 0.25 4.65
N GLU A 54 2.38 0.99 5.62
CA GLU A 54 3.27 0.43 6.64
C GLU A 54 2.58 -0.65 7.48
N SER A 55 1.28 -0.51 7.80
CA SER A 55 0.54 -1.49 8.60
C SER A 55 0.29 -2.82 7.89
N ILE A 56 0.11 -2.79 6.56
CA ILE A 56 -0.13 -3.98 5.74
C ILE A 56 1.12 -4.85 5.67
N PHE A 57 2.29 -4.20 5.61
CA PHE A 57 3.55 -4.87 5.37
C PHE A 57 4.46 -4.94 6.61
N HIS A 58 4.02 -4.35 7.73
CA HIS A 58 4.63 -4.33 9.06
C HIS A 58 6.09 -4.76 9.05
N GLU A 59 6.98 -3.83 8.68
CA GLU A 59 8.38 -4.01 9.02
C GLU A 59 8.46 -3.87 10.54
N PRO A 60 8.90 -4.88 11.31
CA PRO A 60 9.45 -4.57 12.62
C PRO A 60 10.58 -3.58 12.32
N LYS A 61 10.46 -2.34 12.81
CA LYS A 61 11.63 -1.49 12.96
C LYS A 61 12.54 -2.25 13.91
N THR A 62 13.40 -3.11 13.38
CA THR A 62 14.53 -3.66 14.10
C THR A 62 15.43 -2.45 14.33
N SER A 63 15.13 -1.78 15.44
CA SER A 63 15.90 -0.68 15.98
C SER A 63 17.23 -1.29 16.39
N PHE A 64 18.19 -1.29 15.46
CA PHE A 64 19.59 -1.55 15.79
C PHE A 64 20.15 -0.26 16.37
N PHE A 65 19.86 -0.05 17.66
CA PHE A 65 20.62 0.84 18.53
C PHE A 65 21.00 0.06 19.79
#